data_AF-A0A166PFG8-F1
#
_entry.id   AF-A0A166PFG8-F1
#
_cell.length_a   1.000
_cell.length_b   1.000
_cell.length_c   1.000
_cell.angle_alpha   90.00
_cell.angle_beta   90.00
_cell.angle_gamma   90.00
#
_symmetry.space_group_name_H-M   'P 1'
#
loop_
_entity.id
_entity.type
_entity.pdbx_description
1 polymer ?
#
loop_
_entity_poly.entity_id
_entity_poly.type
_entity_poly.pdbx_seq_one_letter_code
_entity_poly.pdbx_strand_id
1 'polypeptide(L)'
;MFDRYAAAAWIGTPLDDALNVGIRNLSVEFAAGGPDALAAQVEAAIRTTRDLLPAEPAGRLVRWASSVLSLDDFLVTRILEIAVHSDDLAASVGIPTPELPTEATEIVLGLLTRLAAHRHGPTAVLRTLSRAERAPAAITGI
;
A
#
# COMPACT_ATOMS: atom_id res chain seq x y z
N MET A 1 -8.91 11.17 -0.19
CA MET A 1 -7.91 10.08 -0.29
C MET A 1 -6.49 10.56 -0.59
N PHE A 2 -6.27 11.25 -1.71
CA PHE A 2 -4.93 11.59 -2.24
C PHE A 2 -4.06 12.42 -1.28
N ASP A 3 -4.67 13.40 -0.60
CA ASP A 3 -3.97 14.31 0.32
C ASP A 3 -3.30 13.59 1.50
N ARG A 4 -3.77 12.39 1.88
CA ARG A 4 -3.16 11.61 2.96
C ARG A 4 -1.84 10.97 2.56
N TYR A 5 -1.78 10.38 1.37
CA TYR A 5 -0.53 9.80 0.86
C TYR A 5 0.48 10.89 0.49
N ALA A 6 0.02 12.02 -0.06
CA ALA A 6 0.86 13.18 -0.33
C ALA A 6 1.46 13.80 0.96
N ALA A 7 0.74 13.74 2.08
CA ALA A 7 1.17 14.27 3.38
C ALA A 7 1.75 13.21 4.33
N ALA A 8 2.12 12.02 3.83
CA ALA A 8 2.49 10.92 4.69
C ALA A 8 3.88 11.16 5.30
N ALA A 9 3.92 11.44 6.60
CA ALA A 9 5.12 11.87 7.34
C ALA A 9 6.29 10.86 7.36
N TRP A 10 6.06 9.62 6.95
CA TRP A 10 7.06 8.55 6.90
C TRP A 10 7.88 8.56 5.59
N ILE A 11 7.38 9.21 4.53
CA ILE A 11 8.06 9.26 3.23
C ILE A 11 9.38 10.03 3.37
N GLY A 12 10.50 9.33 3.14
CA GLY A 12 11.85 9.89 3.27
C GLY A 12 12.41 9.94 4.70
N THR A 13 11.72 9.35 5.68
CA THR A 13 12.26 9.21 7.04
C THR A 13 13.35 8.14 7.12
N PRO A 14 14.43 8.34 7.89
CA PRO A 14 15.45 7.32 8.10
C PRO A 14 14.89 6.04 8.72
N LEU A 15 15.49 4.88 8.41
CA LEU A 15 15.05 3.58 8.94
C LEU A 15 15.12 3.49 10.47
N ASP A 16 16.03 4.23 11.08
CA ASP A 16 16.27 4.33 12.52
C ASP A 16 15.43 5.44 13.20
N ASP A 17 14.58 6.14 12.45
CA ASP A 17 13.60 7.06 13.02
C ASP A 17 12.67 6.34 14.02
N ALA A 18 12.31 7.02 15.09
CA ALA A 18 11.49 6.45 16.17
C ALA A 18 10.16 5.88 15.67
N LEU A 19 9.57 6.47 14.63
CA LEU A 19 8.34 5.96 14.01
C LEU A 19 8.59 4.59 13.35
N ASN A 20 9.66 4.46 12.57
CA ASN A 20 9.99 3.23 11.85
C ASN A 20 10.43 2.12 12.83
N VAL A 21 11.20 2.46 13.87
CA VAL A 21 11.55 1.52 14.95
C VAL A 21 10.31 1.03 15.67
N GLY A 22 9.36 1.93 15.98
CA GLY A 22 8.08 1.58 16.61
C GLY A 22 7.26 0.60 15.77
N ILE A 23 7.11 0.88 14.47
CA ILE A 23 6.42 -0.02 13.53
C ILE A 23 7.09 -1.38 13.50
N ARG A 24 8.42 -1.43 13.38
CA ARG A 24 9.17 -2.70 13.36
C ARG A 24 8.97 -3.52 14.63
N ASN A 25 9.04 -2.89 15.80
CA ASN A 25 8.84 -3.59 17.07
C ASN A 25 7.44 -4.20 17.16
N LEU A 26 6.40 -3.44 16.77
CA LEU A 26 5.03 -3.94 16.69
C LEU A 26 4.91 -5.11 15.70
N SER A 27 5.54 -5.00 14.52
CA SER A 27 5.54 -6.09 13.52
C SER A 27 6.18 -7.37 14.06
N VAL A 28 7.26 -7.26 14.86
CA VAL A 28 7.89 -8.41 15.52
C VAL A 28 6.94 -9.04 16.54
N GLU A 29 6.23 -8.24 17.34
CA GLU A 29 5.23 -8.74 18.29
C GLU A 29 4.09 -9.47 17.58
N PHE A 30 3.55 -8.90 16.49
CA PHE A 30 2.52 -9.56 15.67
C PHE A 30 3.00 -10.88 15.05
N ALA A 31 4.27 -10.94 14.64
CA ALA A 31 4.88 -12.13 14.06
C ALA A 31 5.36 -13.15 15.11
N ALA A 32 5.21 -12.89 16.41
CA ALA A 32 5.73 -13.75 17.48
C ALA A 32 5.17 -15.18 17.46
N GLY A 33 3.96 -15.36 16.92
CA GLY A 33 3.33 -16.68 16.72
C GLY A 33 3.90 -17.49 15.55
N GLY A 34 4.80 -16.91 14.75
CA GLY A 34 5.37 -17.54 13.57
C GLY A 34 4.48 -17.46 12.31
N PRO A 35 4.99 -17.93 11.16
CA PRO A 35 4.34 -17.78 9.86
C PRO A 35 3.00 -18.52 9.76
N ASP A 36 2.87 -19.71 10.36
CA ASP A 36 1.62 -20.49 10.31
C ASP A 36 0.48 -19.78 11.06
N ALA A 37 0.79 -19.20 12.23
CA ALA A 37 -0.17 -18.44 13.01
C ALA A 37 -0.60 -17.16 12.26
N LEU A 38 0.34 -16.47 11.60
CA LEU A 38 0.03 -15.30 10.79
C LEU A 38 -0.83 -15.68 9.57
N ALA A 39 -0.49 -16.76 8.87
CA ALA A 39 -1.26 -17.25 7.74
C ALA A 39 -2.71 -17.58 8.13
N ALA A 40 -2.91 -18.25 9.27
CA ALA A 40 -4.24 -18.55 9.79
C ALA A 40 -5.04 -17.27 10.14
N GLN A 41 -4.39 -16.24 10.69
CA GLN A 41 -5.03 -14.94 10.96
C GLN A 41 -5.42 -14.21 9.68
N VAL A 42 -4.53 -14.20 8.67
CA VAL A 42 -4.82 -13.60 7.36
C VAL A 42 -5.98 -14.33 6.69
N GLU A 43 -6.01 -15.66 6.73
CA GLU A 43 -7.11 -16.44 6.15
C GLU A 43 -8.44 -16.15 6.85
N ALA A 44 -8.43 -16.03 8.18
CA ALA A 44 -9.61 -15.65 8.95
C ALA A 44 -10.09 -14.24 8.58
N ALA A 45 -9.18 -13.27 8.47
CA ALA A 45 -9.51 -11.91 8.04
C ALA A 45 -10.12 -11.90 6.63
N ILE A 46 -9.55 -12.63 5.67
CA ILE A 46 -10.09 -12.75 4.31
C ILE A 46 -11.51 -13.30 4.33
N ARG A 47 -11.79 -14.36 5.09
CA ARG A 47 -13.14 -14.92 5.23
C ARG A 47 -14.11 -13.87 5.78
N THR A 48 -13.76 -13.24 6.90
CA THR A 48 -14.59 -12.19 7.52
C THR A 48 -14.86 -11.03 6.56
N THR A 49 -13.83 -10.54 5.86
CA THR A 49 -13.96 -9.42 4.94
C THR A 49 -14.79 -9.78 3.71
N ARG A 50 -14.69 -11.00 3.20
CA ARG A 50 -15.51 -11.51 2.08
C ARG A 50 -17.01 -11.51 2.42
N ASP A 51 -17.34 -11.79 3.67
CA ASP A 51 -18.73 -11.79 4.13
C ASP A 51 -19.24 -10.37 4.43
N LEU A 52 -18.42 -9.52 5.05
CA LEU A 52 -18.85 -8.20 5.51
C LEU A 52 -18.90 -7.15 4.39
N LEU A 53 -17.91 -7.09 3.50
CA LEU A 53 -17.82 -6.00 2.51
C LEU A 53 -19.02 -5.92 1.56
N PRO A 54 -19.57 -7.02 1.01
CA PRO A 54 -20.74 -6.94 0.14
C PRO A 54 -22.01 -6.41 0.83
N ALA A 55 -22.07 -6.47 2.17
CA ALA A 55 -23.21 -6.01 2.95
C ALA A 55 -23.13 -4.51 3.30
N GLU A 56 -22.01 -3.85 3.05
CA GLU A 56 -21.84 -2.43 3.37
C GLU A 56 -22.58 -1.54 2.35
N PRO A 57 -23.24 -0.46 2.82
CA PRO A 57 -23.96 0.43 1.92
C PRO A 57 -22.99 1.27 1.07
N ALA A 58 -23.38 1.55 -0.17
CA ALA A 58 -22.66 2.46 -1.05
C ALA A 58 -22.46 3.84 -0.40
N GLY A 59 -21.27 4.43 -0.56
CA GLY A 59 -20.95 5.74 0.00
C GLY A 59 -20.74 5.76 1.52
N ARG A 60 -20.71 4.59 2.19
CA ARG A 60 -20.36 4.50 3.61
C ARG A 60 -19.08 5.27 3.91
N LEU A 61 -19.07 6.03 5.00
CA LEU A 61 -17.89 6.73 5.48
C LEU A 61 -17.17 5.92 6.56
N VAL A 62 -15.84 5.97 6.53
CA VAL A 62 -14.94 5.35 7.50
C VAL A 62 -14.05 6.42 8.11
N ARG A 63 -13.97 6.44 9.44
CA ARG A 63 -12.97 7.23 10.16
C ARG A 63 -11.67 6.43 10.22
N TRP A 64 -10.58 7.01 9.72
CA TRP A 64 -9.27 6.39 9.74
C TRP A 64 -8.22 7.42 10.19
N ALA A 65 -7.63 7.19 11.36
CA ALA A 65 -6.79 8.17 12.05
C ALA A 65 -7.47 9.55 12.14
N SER A 66 -6.82 10.61 11.63
CA SER A 66 -7.36 11.97 11.59
C SER A 66 -8.23 12.27 10.35
N SER A 67 -8.50 11.28 9.51
CA SER A 67 -9.22 11.45 8.24
C SER A 67 -10.59 10.74 8.25
N VAL A 68 -11.48 11.24 7.39
CA VAL A 68 -12.74 10.57 7.03
C VAL A 68 -12.69 10.31 5.52
N LEU A 69 -12.92 9.06 5.13
CA LEU A 69 -12.89 8.60 3.74
C LEU A 69 -14.19 7.88 3.41
N SER A 70 -14.56 7.79 2.14
CA SER A 70 -15.49 6.75 1.72
C SER A 70 -14.86 5.38 1.96
N LEU A 71 -15.68 4.34 2.13
CA LEU A 71 -15.20 2.97 2.24
C LEU A 71 -14.40 2.59 0.99
N ASP A 72 -14.84 3.00 -0.19
CA ASP A 72 -14.13 2.75 -1.46
C ASP A 72 -12.73 3.38 -1.46
N ASP A 73 -12.61 4.65 -1.07
CA ASP A 73 -11.31 5.34 -0.96
C ASP A 73 -10.41 4.63 0.06
N PHE A 74 -10.98 4.18 1.18
CA PHE A 74 -10.25 3.43 2.19
C PHE A 74 -9.78 2.07 1.65
N LEU A 75 -10.62 1.34 0.92
CA LEU A 75 -10.27 0.05 0.33
C LEU A 75 -9.19 0.16 -0.72
N VAL A 76 -9.17 1.23 -1.53
CA VAL A 76 -8.05 1.47 -2.45
C VAL A 76 -6.72 1.59 -1.66
N THR A 77 -6.73 2.21 -0.47
CA THR A 77 -5.52 2.22 0.37
C THR A 77 -5.11 0.81 0.80
N ARG A 78 -6.07 -0.05 1.15
CA ARG A 78 -5.77 -1.43 1.59
C ARG A 78 -5.25 -2.29 0.44
N ILE A 79 -5.79 -2.11 -0.77
CA ILE A 79 -5.32 -2.80 -1.97
C ILE A 79 -3.86 -2.41 -2.27
N LEU A 80 -3.50 -1.13 -2.16
CA LEU A 80 -2.11 -0.67 -2.30
C LEU A 80 -1.19 -1.36 -1.29
N GLU A 81 -1.53 -1.32 -0.02
CA GLU A 81 -0.70 -1.87 1.06
C GLU A 81 -0.51 -3.38 0.90
N ILE A 82 -1.56 -4.11 0.54
CA ILE A 82 -1.48 -5.55 0.29
C ILE A 82 -0.58 -5.84 -0.91
N ALA A 83 -0.73 -5.10 -2.01
CA ALA A 83 0.08 -5.31 -3.21
C ALA A 83 1.57 -5.04 -2.96
N VAL A 84 1.90 -3.89 -2.37
CA VAL A 84 3.28 -3.50 -2.06
C VAL A 84 3.90 -4.48 -1.07
N HIS A 85 3.21 -4.79 0.04
CA HIS A 85 3.78 -5.68 1.05
C HIS A 85 3.82 -7.16 0.64
N SER A 86 3.01 -7.58 -0.33
CA SER A 86 3.17 -8.91 -0.94
C SER A 86 4.48 -9.01 -1.72
N ASP A 87 4.84 -7.97 -2.47
CA ASP A 87 6.12 -7.87 -3.16
C ASP A 87 7.30 -7.76 -2.17
N ASP A 88 7.19 -6.88 -1.16
CA ASP A 88 8.21 -6.73 -0.12
C ASP A 88 8.49 -8.06 0.59
N LEU A 89 7.44 -8.80 0.95
CA LEU A 89 7.58 -10.10 1.62
C LEU A 89 8.24 -11.12 0.69
N ALA A 90 7.78 -11.24 -0.56
CA ALA A 90 8.33 -12.17 -1.53
C ALA A 90 9.82 -11.91 -1.80
N ALA A 91 10.18 -10.64 -2.02
CA ALA A 91 11.55 -10.19 -2.18
C ALA A 91 12.40 -10.51 -0.94
N SER A 92 11.86 -10.31 0.27
CA SER A 92 12.57 -10.54 1.53
C SER A 92 12.90 -12.02 1.77
N VAL A 93 12.08 -12.95 1.27
CA VAL A 93 12.32 -14.39 1.40
C VAL A 93 12.87 -15.04 0.12
N GLY A 94 13.16 -14.24 -0.92
CA GLY A 94 13.78 -14.70 -2.16
C GLY A 94 12.87 -15.59 -3.03
N ILE A 95 11.56 -15.36 -3.01
CA ILE A 95 10.59 -16.07 -3.87
C ILE A 95 9.98 -15.11 -4.90
N PRO A 96 9.43 -15.61 -6.02
CA PRO A 96 8.68 -14.77 -6.95
C PRO A 96 7.44 -14.15 -6.28
N THR A 97 7.19 -12.88 -6.55
CA THR A 97 5.98 -12.18 -6.11
C THR A 97 4.75 -12.86 -6.71
N PRO A 98 3.74 -13.23 -5.89
CA PRO A 98 2.50 -13.81 -6.40
C PRO A 98 1.79 -12.86 -7.37
N GLU A 99 1.17 -13.42 -8.41
CA GLU A 99 0.37 -12.63 -9.35
C GLU A 99 -0.83 -11.99 -8.65
N LEU A 100 -0.99 -10.68 -8.82
CA LEU A 100 -2.14 -9.94 -8.33
C LEU A 100 -3.26 -9.96 -9.39
N PRO A 101 -4.55 -9.91 -8.97
CA PRO A 101 -5.65 -9.72 -9.90
C PRO A 101 -5.46 -8.45 -10.75
N THR A 102 -5.91 -8.50 -12.01
CA THR A 102 -5.77 -7.39 -12.96
C THR A 102 -6.36 -6.10 -12.41
N GLU A 103 -7.56 -6.16 -11.83
CA GLU A 103 -8.25 -4.98 -11.29
C GLU A 103 -7.49 -4.37 -10.11
N ALA A 104 -6.93 -5.21 -9.24
CA ALA A 104 -6.09 -4.74 -8.13
C ALA A 104 -4.81 -4.05 -8.67
N THR A 105 -4.19 -4.66 -9.69
CA THR A 105 -3.00 -4.12 -10.34
C THR A 105 -3.27 -2.74 -10.96
N GLU A 106 -4.36 -2.60 -11.71
CA GLU A 106 -4.76 -1.33 -12.32
C GLU A 106 -5.02 -0.23 -11.29
N ILE A 107 -5.71 -0.57 -10.20
CA ILE A 107 -5.97 0.35 -9.08
C ILE A 107 -4.65 0.85 -8.47
N VAL A 108 -3.72 -0.06 -8.20
CA VAL A 108 -2.43 0.25 -7.57
C VAL A 108 -1.56 1.09 -8.49
N LEU A 109 -1.40 0.69 -9.75
CA LEU A 109 -0.60 1.44 -10.72
C LEU A 109 -1.19 2.82 -10.98
N GLY A 110 -2.52 2.94 -11.06
CA GLY A 110 -3.22 4.21 -11.20
C GLY A 110 -2.94 5.14 -10.01
N LEU A 111 -3.01 4.62 -8.78
CA LEU A 111 -2.72 5.40 -7.57
C LEU A 111 -1.25 5.82 -7.50
N LEU A 112 -0.31 4.89 -7.67
CA LEU A 112 1.14 5.16 -7.63
C LEU A 112 1.55 6.18 -8.70
N THR A 113 0.98 6.09 -9.90
CA THR A 113 1.22 7.06 -10.98
C THR A 113 0.76 8.46 -10.59
N ARG A 114 -0.44 8.59 -9.99
CA ARG A 114 -0.94 9.89 -9.52
C ARG A 114 -0.05 10.45 -8.43
N LEU A 115 0.36 9.63 -7.46
CA LEU A 115 1.23 10.06 -6.36
C LEU A 115 2.61 10.49 -6.88
N ALA A 116 3.21 9.71 -7.77
CA ALA A 116 4.47 10.04 -8.43
C ALA A 116 4.36 11.35 -9.23
N ALA A 117 3.24 11.57 -9.94
CA ALA A 117 3.04 12.78 -10.72
C ALA A 117 2.88 14.02 -9.83
N HIS A 118 2.25 13.88 -8.66
CA HIS A 118 2.18 14.96 -7.68
C HIS A 118 3.54 15.27 -7.06
N ARG A 119 4.32 14.23 -6.73
CA ARG A 119 5.64 14.37 -6.08
C ARG A 119 6.74 14.88 -7.02
N HIS A 120 6.77 14.38 -8.26
CA HIS A 120 7.87 14.59 -9.21
C HIS A 120 7.47 15.39 -10.45
N GLY A 121 6.18 15.71 -10.59
CA GLY A 121 5.62 16.35 -11.78
C GLY A 121 5.26 15.35 -12.89
N PRO A 122 4.19 15.60 -13.66
CA PRO A 122 3.67 14.67 -14.67
C PRO A 122 4.67 14.41 -15.80
N THR A 123 5.49 15.39 -16.19
CA THR A 123 6.50 15.22 -17.24
C THR A 123 7.60 14.23 -16.84
N ALA A 124 8.00 14.22 -15.56
CA ALA A 124 9.00 13.28 -15.06
C ALA A 124 8.48 11.83 -15.08
N VAL A 125 7.23 11.65 -14.67
CA VAL A 125 6.54 10.35 -14.75
C VAL A 125 6.39 9.89 -16.20
N LEU A 126 5.91 10.76 -17.10
CA LEU A 126 5.77 10.45 -18.52
C LEU A 126 7.11 10.01 -19.13
N ARG A 127 8.19 10.74 -18.85
CA ARG A 127 9.54 10.37 -19.33
C ARG A 127 9.95 9.00 -18.79
N THR A 128 9.79 8.76 -17.49
CA THR A 128 10.18 7.49 -16.86
C THR A 128 9.42 6.29 -17.43
N LEU A 129 8.10 6.41 -17.61
CA LEU A 129 7.27 5.32 -18.12
C LEU A 129 7.41 5.10 -19.64
N SER A 130 7.79 6.13 -20.40
CA SER A 130 7.94 6.01 -21.86
C SER A 130 9.37 5.70 -22.30
N ARG A 131 10.37 6.25 -21.62
CA ARG A 131 11.80 6.25 -21.97
C ARG A 131 12.68 6.48 -20.74
N ALA A 132 13.09 5.41 -20.07
CA ALA A 132 13.87 5.46 -18.84
C ALA A 132 15.16 6.30 -18.96
N GLU A 133 15.79 6.34 -20.14
CA GLU A 133 16.98 7.15 -20.40
C GLU A 133 16.74 8.68 -20.33
N ARG A 134 15.47 9.11 -20.35
CA ARG A 134 15.05 10.51 -20.20
C ARG A 134 14.53 10.82 -18.80
N ALA A 135 14.51 9.85 -17.90
CA ALA A 135 14.09 10.05 -16.53
C ALA A 135 15.03 11.07 -15.86
N PRO A 136 14.51 12.14 -15.25
CA PRO A 136 15.36 13.16 -14.62
C PRO A 136 16.03 12.66 -13.32
N ALA A 137 15.45 11.62 -12.72
CA ALA A 137 15.90 10.95 -11.50
C ALA A 137 15.14 9.61 -11.37
N ALA A 138 15.42 8.84 -10.31
CA ALA A 138 14.52 7.79 -9.86
C ALA A 138 13.16 8.39 -9.45
N ILE A 139 12.07 7.77 -9.91
CA ILE A 139 10.70 8.22 -9.65
C ILE A 139 9.98 7.14 -8.85
N THR A 140 9.41 7.52 -7.70
CA THR A 140 8.57 6.63 -6.88
C THR A 140 7.25 7.30 -6.54
N GLY A 141 6.20 6.49 -6.33
CA GLY A 141 4.91 6.99 -5.86
C GLY A 141 4.86 7.18 -4.34
N ILE A 142 5.62 6.36 -3.61
CA ILE A 142 5.78 6.37 -2.15
C ILE A 142 7.26 6.36 -1.82
#